data_AF-A0A2D6GE33-F1
#
_entry.id   AF-A0A2D6GE33-F1
#
_cell.length_a   1.000
_cell.length_b   1.000
_cell.length_c   1.000
_cell.angle_alpha   90.00
_cell.angle_beta   90.00
_cell.angle_gamma   90.00
#
_symmetry.space_group_name_H-M   'P 1'
#
loop_
_entity.id
_entity.type
_entity.pdbx_description
1 polymer ?
#
loop_
_entity_poly.entity_id
_entity_poly.type
_entity_poly.pdbx_seq_one_letter_code
_entity_poly.pdbx_strand_id
1 'polypeptide(L)'
;MQNSNFAKRELAEDIFYGQVVINWARWFIVAAGIVLILWTAEEESLAVLGVIPVVAIMGINFYLHGRLLADRPANTALVAITSFLDLAVITTLVLVWSEQNGLASPFFILYYPVVLAFAFVMPPKISIPFTVVTVATYGAACILADPEMLNSVAYVKALVLRAITLGAMGGLAAYYWRTESGRPRLNVRTENASRDETTVA
;
A
#
# COMPACT_ATOMS: atom_id res chain seq x y z
N MET A 1 -11.63 29.85 -21.27
CA MET A 1 -10.39 29.76 -20.45
C MET A 1 -10.64 29.42 -18.97
N GLN A 2 -11.83 29.66 -18.40
CA GLN A 2 -12.12 29.38 -16.99
C GLN A 2 -12.23 27.87 -16.66
N ASN A 3 -12.77 27.06 -17.59
CA ASN A 3 -12.94 25.60 -17.41
C ASN A 3 -11.62 24.81 -17.30
N SER A 4 -10.53 25.26 -17.95
CA SER A 4 -9.25 24.55 -17.87
C SER A 4 -8.54 24.75 -16.53
N ASN A 5 -8.81 25.84 -15.82
CA ASN A 5 -8.24 26.10 -14.50
C ASN A 5 -8.98 25.34 -13.40
N PHE A 6 -10.30 25.15 -13.55
CA PHE A 6 -11.12 24.34 -12.64
C PHE A 6 -10.77 22.86 -12.73
N ALA A 7 -10.73 22.29 -13.95
CA ALA A 7 -10.39 20.89 -14.16
C ALA A 7 -8.97 20.53 -13.66
N LYS A 8 -8.02 21.46 -13.77
CA LYS A 8 -6.66 21.32 -13.23
C LYS A 8 -6.62 21.37 -11.70
N ARG A 9 -7.48 22.19 -11.06
CA ARG A 9 -7.60 22.26 -9.59
C ARG A 9 -8.21 20.99 -9.01
N GLU A 10 -9.30 20.48 -9.57
CA GLU A 10 -9.89 19.21 -9.12
C GLU A 10 -8.91 18.04 -9.25
N LEU A 11 -8.15 17.95 -10.36
CA LEU A 11 -7.14 16.89 -10.53
C LEU A 11 -6.03 16.99 -9.48
N ALA A 12 -5.64 18.20 -9.10
CA ALA A 12 -4.64 18.43 -8.06
C ALA A 12 -5.19 18.08 -6.66
N GLU A 13 -6.46 18.39 -6.39
CA GLU A 13 -7.14 18.02 -5.14
C GLU A 13 -7.29 16.50 -5.01
N ASP A 14 -7.72 15.79 -6.07
CA ASP A 14 -7.84 14.33 -6.06
C ASP A 14 -6.49 13.64 -5.73
N ILE A 15 -5.40 14.13 -6.33
CA ILE A 15 -4.04 13.63 -6.03
C ILE A 15 -3.67 13.93 -4.58
N PHE A 16 -3.95 15.13 -4.08
CA PHE A 16 -3.64 15.55 -2.71
C PHE A 16 -4.41 14.70 -1.68
N TYR A 17 -5.72 14.54 -1.82
CA TYR A 17 -6.54 13.72 -0.92
C TYR A 17 -6.16 12.24 -0.99
N GLY A 18 -5.88 11.72 -2.20
CA GLY A 18 -5.34 10.37 -2.35
C GLY A 18 -4.04 10.19 -1.56
N GLN A 19 -3.11 11.15 -1.67
CA GLN A 19 -1.83 11.13 -0.96
C GLN A 19 -1.97 11.11 0.57
N VAL A 20 -2.94 11.85 1.11
CA VAL A 20 -3.25 11.84 2.55
C VAL A 20 -3.66 10.44 3.01
N VAL A 21 -4.58 9.78 2.30
CA VAL A 21 -5.07 8.42 2.65
C VAL A 21 -3.91 7.41 2.64
N ILE A 22 -3.05 7.48 1.62
CA ILE A 22 -1.90 6.58 1.47
C ILE A 22 -0.90 6.79 2.59
N ASN A 23 -0.64 8.05 2.94
CA ASN A 23 0.24 8.39 4.04
C ASN A 23 -0.29 7.85 5.37
N TRP A 24 -1.60 7.94 5.61
CA TRP A 24 -2.22 7.31 6.78
C TRP A 24 -2.10 5.78 6.77
N ALA A 25 -2.33 5.12 5.62
CA ALA A 25 -2.11 3.68 5.50
C ALA A 25 -0.68 3.27 5.88
N ARG A 26 0.32 4.07 5.49
CA ARG A 26 1.73 3.88 5.90
C ARG A 26 1.94 4.03 7.41
N TRP A 27 1.29 5.00 8.05
CA TRP A 27 1.35 5.14 9.51
C TRP A 27 0.70 3.96 10.24
N PHE A 28 -0.38 3.39 9.71
CA PHE A 28 -0.96 2.16 10.25
C PHE A 28 -0.01 0.96 10.15
N ILE A 29 0.76 0.85 9.07
CA ILE A 29 1.80 -0.20 8.94
C ILE A 29 2.87 -0.04 10.02
N VAL A 30 3.35 1.19 10.25
CA VAL A 30 4.33 1.47 11.30
C VAL A 30 3.75 1.11 12.67
N ALA A 31 2.55 1.58 12.99
CA ALA A 31 1.90 1.31 14.27
C ALA A 31 1.66 -0.20 14.49
N ALA A 32 1.12 -0.91 13.48
CA ALA A 32 0.91 -2.35 13.54
C ALA A 32 2.23 -3.11 13.66
N GLY A 33 3.28 -2.68 12.96
CA GLY A 33 4.61 -3.27 13.05
C GLY A 33 5.18 -3.15 14.47
N ILE A 34 5.10 -1.97 15.09
CA ILE A 34 5.52 -1.76 16.48
C ILE A 34 4.76 -2.69 17.41
N VAL A 35 3.43 -2.74 17.29
CA VAL A 35 2.60 -3.60 18.14
C VAL A 35 2.98 -5.06 17.95
N LEU A 36 3.15 -5.54 16.72
CA LEU A 36 3.53 -6.93 16.44
C LEU A 36 4.92 -7.27 16.99
N ILE A 37 5.90 -6.38 16.85
CA ILE A 37 7.25 -6.56 17.41
C ILE A 37 7.17 -6.70 18.92
N LEU A 38 6.51 -5.76 19.60
CA LEU A 38 6.40 -5.76 21.06
C LEU A 38 5.55 -6.92 21.57
N TRP A 39 4.58 -7.38 20.80
CA TRP A 39 3.69 -8.48 21.16
C TRP A 39 4.33 -9.86 20.99
N THR A 40 5.20 -10.01 20.00
CA THR A 40 5.78 -11.32 19.62
C THR A 40 7.24 -11.48 19.97
N ALA A 41 7.89 -10.44 20.50
CA ALA A 41 9.23 -10.55 21.01
C ALA A 41 9.25 -11.38 22.30
N GLU A 42 9.93 -12.52 22.27
CA GLU A 42 10.14 -13.38 23.43
C GLU A 42 11.40 -12.96 24.23
N GLU A 43 12.29 -12.19 23.60
CA GLU A 43 13.52 -11.66 24.19
C GLU A 43 13.65 -10.15 23.96
N GLU A 44 14.30 -9.46 24.91
CA GLU A 44 14.58 -8.01 24.80
C GLU A 44 15.47 -7.70 23.58
N SER A 45 16.47 -8.55 23.32
CA SER A 45 17.38 -8.44 22.17
C SER A 45 16.61 -8.44 20.84
N LEU A 46 15.61 -9.31 20.70
CA LEU A 46 14.77 -9.46 19.52
C LEU A 46 13.84 -8.24 19.35
N ALA A 47 13.29 -7.72 20.44
CA ALA A 47 12.49 -6.49 20.40
C ALA A 47 13.32 -5.32 19.87
N VAL A 48 14.55 -5.13 20.38
CA VAL A 48 15.46 -4.07 19.93
C VAL A 48 15.81 -4.23 18.45
N LEU A 49 16.14 -5.45 18.01
CA LEU A 49 16.46 -5.73 16.62
C LEU A 49 15.26 -5.47 15.70
N GLY A 50 14.05 -5.81 16.14
CA GLY A 50 12.80 -5.57 15.42
C GLY A 50 12.45 -4.10 15.25
N VAL A 51 12.78 -3.27 16.23
CA VAL A 51 12.49 -1.82 16.18
C VAL A 51 13.32 -1.11 15.09
N ILE A 52 14.53 -1.57 14.79
CA ILE A 52 15.42 -0.95 13.79
C ILE A 52 14.74 -0.79 12.40
N PRO A 53 14.21 -1.86 11.76
CA PRO A 53 13.53 -1.74 10.48
C PRO A 53 12.28 -0.85 10.54
N VAL A 54 11.55 -0.85 11.66
CA VAL A 54 10.40 0.03 11.84
C VAL A 54 10.81 1.50 11.89
N VAL A 55 11.88 1.82 12.62
CA VAL A 55 12.42 3.19 12.67
C VAL A 55 12.88 3.64 11.28
N ALA A 56 13.49 2.75 10.50
CA ALA A 56 13.87 3.03 9.13
C ALA A 56 12.65 3.36 8.25
N ILE A 57 11.60 2.53 8.28
CA ILE A 57 10.33 2.80 7.58
C ILE A 57 9.72 4.12 8.07
N MET A 58 9.71 4.35 9.38
CA MET A 58 9.16 5.55 10.01
C MET A 58 9.86 6.81 9.52
N GLY A 59 11.19 6.82 9.43
CA GLY A 59 11.96 7.95 8.90
C GLY A 59 11.62 8.25 7.43
N ILE A 60 11.51 7.22 6.60
CA ILE A 60 11.11 7.36 5.19
C ILE A 60 9.70 7.93 5.07
N ASN A 61 8.75 7.38 5.84
CA ASN A 61 7.36 7.82 5.85
C ASN A 61 7.23 9.26 6.37
N PHE A 62 8.00 9.62 7.41
CA PHE A 62 8.03 10.97 7.96
C PHE A 62 8.55 11.98 6.93
N TYR A 63 9.57 11.63 6.14
CA TYR A 63 10.06 12.48 5.06
C TYR A 63 8.98 12.73 3.98
N LEU A 64 8.25 11.68 3.57
CA LEU A 64 7.14 11.83 2.61
C LEU A 64 5.99 12.66 3.19
N HIS A 65 5.67 12.46 4.46
CA HIS A 65 4.63 13.22 5.15
C HIS A 65 5.02 14.70 5.26
N GLY A 66 6.26 15.01 5.64
CA GLY A 66 6.77 16.38 5.71
C GLY A 66 6.77 17.07 4.36
N ARG A 67 7.06 16.34 3.27
CA ARG A 67 6.94 16.86 1.91
C ARG A 67 5.50 17.18 1.51
N LEU A 68 4.54 16.36 1.94
CA LEU A 68 3.12 16.62 1.73
C LEU A 68 2.68 17.89 2.48
N LEU A 69 3.10 18.05 3.74
CA LEU A 69 2.83 19.25 4.55
C LEU A 69 3.50 20.52 3.99
N ALA A 70 4.58 20.36 3.23
CA ALA A 70 5.27 21.45 2.55
C ALA A 70 4.72 21.76 1.14
N ASP A 71 3.54 21.24 0.79
CA ASP A 71 2.89 21.38 -0.53
C ASP A 71 3.78 20.95 -1.72
N ARG A 72 4.71 20.02 -1.47
CA ARG A 72 5.62 19.45 -2.47
C ARG A 72 5.32 17.96 -2.66
N PRO A 73 4.16 17.63 -3.29
CA PRO A 73 3.69 16.25 -3.40
C PRO A 73 4.79 15.35 -3.96
N ALA A 74 4.90 14.14 -3.41
CA ALA A 74 5.84 13.15 -3.88
C ALA A 74 5.51 12.77 -5.33
N ASN A 75 6.55 12.65 -6.17
CA ASN A 75 6.36 12.13 -7.52
C ASN A 75 6.10 10.62 -7.49
N THR A 76 5.53 10.09 -8.57
CA THR A 76 5.20 8.67 -8.71
C THR A 76 6.40 7.75 -8.46
N ALA A 77 7.60 8.15 -8.89
CA ALA A 77 8.82 7.39 -8.68
C ALA A 77 9.18 7.24 -7.19
N LEU A 78 9.07 8.32 -6.42
CA LEU A 78 9.36 8.29 -4.98
C LEU A 78 8.35 7.44 -4.22
N VAL A 79 7.06 7.49 -4.58
CA VAL A 79 6.03 6.61 -4.01
C VAL A 79 6.30 5.14 -4.35
N ALA A 80 6.77 4.85 -5.57
CA ALA A 80 7.15 3.49 -5.95
C ALA A 80 8.35 2.99 -5.15
N ILE A 81 9.45 3.74 -5.10
CA ILE A 81 10.66 3.37 -4.36
C ILE A 81 10.32 3.09 -2.89
N THR A 82 9.55 3.97 -2.26
CA THR A 82 9.18 3.83 -0.84
C THR A 82 8.32 2.60 -0.59
N SER A 83 7.44 2.23 -1.53
CA SER A 83 6.62 1.02 -1.43
C SER A 83 7.43 -0.27 -1.63
N PHE A 84 8.44 -0.24 -2.50
CA PHE A 84 9.40 -1.35 -2.62
C PHE A 84 10.29 -1.48 -1.37
N LEU A 85 10.63 -0.37 -0.71
CA LEU A 85 11.35 -0.41 0.56
C LEU A 85 10.49 -1.01 1.68
N ASP A 86 9.22 -0.65 1.78
CA ASP A 86 8.31 -1.29 2.75
C ASP A 86 8.22 -2.80 2.49
N LEU A 87 8.06 -3.19 1.22
CA LEU A 87 8.03 -4.59 0.82
C LEU A 87 9.30 -5.34 1.25
N ALA A 88 10.46 -4.75 1.00
CA ALA A 88 11.75 -5.33 1.36
C ALA A 88 11.87 -5.50 2.89
N VAL A 89 11.50 -4.46 3.65
CA VAL A 89 11.60 -4.50 5.11
C VAL A 89 10.65 -5.53 5.72
N ILE A 90 9.39 -5.58 5.27
CA ILE A 90 8.42 -6.58 5.73
C ILE A 90 8.91 -7.99 5.39
N THR A 91 9.49 -8.18 4.21
CA THR A 91 10.03 -9.48 3.79
C THR A 91 11.22 -9.90 4.66
N THR A 92 12.10 -8.97 5.00
CA THR A 92 13.19 -9.23 5.95
C THR A 92 12.65 -9.65 7.32
N LEU A 93 11.62 -8.97 7.82
CA LEU A 93 10.97 -9.37 9.07
C LEU A 93 10.40 -10.79 8.94
N VAL A 94 9.66 -11.11 7.88
CA VAL A 94 9.10 -12.46 7.68
C VAL A 94 10.18 -13.55 7.63
N LEU A 95 11.35 -13.26 7.06
CA LEU A 95 12.44 -14.22 6.95
C LEU A 95 13.22 -14.43 8.24
N VAL A 96 13.46 -13.35 8.98
CA VAL A 96 14.45 -13.33 10.08
C VAL A 96 13.78 -13.32 11.46
N TRP A 97 12.45 -13.16 11.53
CA TRP A 97 11.73 -13.04 12.79
C TRP A 97 11.65 -14.36 13.57
N SER A 98 12.66 -14.59 14.43
CA SER A 98 12.70 -15.65 15.44
C SER A 98 12.36 -17.05 14.88
N GLU A 99 11.86 -17.95 15.74
CA GLU A 99 11.36 -19.27 15.38
C GLU A 99 10.04 -19.22 14.56
N GLN A 100 9.36 -18.06 14.54
CA GLN A 100 8.15 -17.84 13.75
C GLN A 100 8.49 -17.15 12.43
N ASN A 101 9.27 -17.81 11.57
CA ASN A 101 9.63 -17.29 10.26
C ASN A 101 8.74 -17.86 9.13
N GLY A 102 8.82 -17.25 7.94
CA GLY A 102 8.09 -17.68 6.75
C GLY A 102 6.57 -17.70 6.96
N LEU A 103 5.97 -18.88 6.83
CA LEU A 103 4.52 -19.05 6.93
C LEU A 103 3.99 -18.89 8.37
N ALA A 104 4.80 -19.17 9.38
CA ALA A 104 4.44 -18.97 10.78
C ALA A 104 4.51 -17.48 11.18
N SER A 105 5.24 -16.67 10.42
CA SER A 105 5.47 -15.27 10.76
C SER A 105 4.19 -14.45 10.82
N PRO A 106 3.93 -13.69 11.90
CA PRO A 106 2.76 -12.81 12.01
C PRO A 106 2.88 -11.56 11.12
N PHE A 107 4.10 -11.21 10.70
CA PHE A 107 4.37 -10.01 9.90
C PHE A 107 3.82 -10.06 8.48
N PHE A 108 3.38 -11.23 8.01
CA PHE A 108 2.74 -11.36 6.70
C PHE A 108 1.49 -10.48 6.56
N ILE A 109 0.82 -10.14 7.67
CA ILE A 109 -0.36 -9.27 7.67
C ILE A 109 -0.01 -7.87 7.17
N LEU A 110 1.24 -7.43 7.30
CA LEU A 110 1.68 -6.10 6.85
C LEU A 110 1.77 -5.97 5.32
N TYR A 111 1.82 -7.07 4.56
CA TYR A 111 1.78 -7.00 3.09
C TYR A 111 0.44 -6.44 2.57
N TYR A 112 -0.67 -6.71 3.27
CA TYR A 112 -2.01 -6.28 2.84
C TYR A 112 -2.15 -4.76 2.75
N PRO A 113 -1.90 -3.97 3.81
CA PRO A 113 -1.97 -2.51 3.72
C PRO A 113 -0.93 -1.92 2.76
N VAL A 114 0.24 -2.56 2.56
CA VAL A 114 1.23 -2.09 1.56
C VAL A 114 0.71 -2.23 0.14
N VAL A 115 0.19 -3.42 -0.22
CA VAL A 115 -0.40 -3.68 -1.53
C VAL A 115 -1.60 -2.77 -1.77
N LEU A 116 -2.48 -2.64 -0.77
CA LEU A 116 -3.64 -1.78 -0.83
C LEU A 116 -3.26 -0.31 -1.05
N ALA A 117 -2.35 0.22 -0.23
CA ALA A 117 -1.88 1.60 -0.32
C ALA A 117 -1.26 1.88 -1.69
N PHE A 118 -0.41 0.97 -2.19
CA PHE A 118 0.20 1.12 -3.51
C PHE A 118 -0.83 1.12 -4.65
N ALA A 119 -1.80 0.22 -4.58
CA ALA A 119 -2.83 0.07 -5.60
C ALA A 119 -3.83 1.23 -5.65
N PHE A 120 -4.02 1.97 -4.55
CA PHE A 120 -4.80 3.20 -4.56
C PHE A 120 -4.10 4.38 -5.24
N VAL A 121 -2.76 4.44 -5.23
CA VAL A 121 -2.01 5.54 -5.87
C VAL A 121 -1.78 5.29 -7.35
N MET A 122 -1.48 4.05 -7.68
CA MET A 122 -0.86 3.70 -8.95
C MET A 122 -1.87 3.15 -9.93
N PRO A 123 -1.79 3.54 -11.23
CA PRO A 123 -2.62 2.94 -12.27
C PRO A 123 -2.49 1.42 -12.27
N PRO A 124 -3.56 0.67 -12.63
CA PRO A 124 -3.56 -0.80 -12.64
C PRO A 124 -2.38 -1.42 -13.41
N LYS A 125 -1.87 -0.70 -14.42
CA LYS A 125 -0.69 -1.10 -15.21
C LYS A 125 0.58 -1.27 -14.36
N ILE A 126 0.68 -0.62 -13.21
CA ILE A 126 1.84 -0.67 -12.30
C ILE A 126 1.46 -1.40 -11.00
N SER A 127 0.25 -1.19 -10.45
CA SER A 127 -0.17 -1.82 -9.20
C SER A 127 -0.41 -3.33 -9.32
N ILE A 128 -0.90 -3.82 -10.46
CA ILE A 128 -1.04 -5.27 -10.69
C ILE A 128 0.33 -5.96 -10.69
N PRO A 129 1.34 -5.52 -11.48
CA PRO A 129 2.69 -6.06 -11.38
C PRO A 129 3.27 -6.01 -9.96
N PHE A 130 3.10 -4.91 -9.24
CA PHE A 130 3.58 -4.81 -7.85
C PHE A 130 2.92 -5.84 -6.93
N THR A 131 1.62 -6.08 -7.08
CA THR A 131 0.90 -7.11 -6.33
C THR A 131 1.44 -8.50 -6.65
N VAL A 132 1.66 -8.80 -7.93
CA VAL A 132 2.25 -10.08 -8.37
C VAL A 132 3.65 -10.26 -7.81
N VAL A 133 4.50 -9.22 -7.88
CA VAL A 133 5.84 -9.22 -7.28
C VAL A 133 5.74 -9.46 -5.77
N THR A 134 4.82 -8.79 -5.08
CA THR A 134 4.64 -8.97 -3.63
C THR A 134 4.24 -10.41 -3.28
N VAL A 135 3.29 -10.99 -4.01
CA VAL A 135 2.87 -12.40 -3.81
C VAL A 135 4.05 -13.35 -4.08
N ALA A 136 4.82 -13.12 -5.14
CA ALA A 136 5.98 -13.92 -5.48
C ALA A 136 7.08 -13.80 -4.42
N THR A 137 7.38 -12.58 -3.96
CA THR A 137 8.35 -12.29 -2.91
C THR A 137 7.95 -12.97 -1.60
N TYR A 138 6.68 -12.89 -1.20
CA TYR A 138 6.18 -13.55 0.01
C TYR A 138 6.26 -15.08 -0.11
N GLY A 139 5.87 -15.65 -1.26
CA GLY A 139 5.98 -17.08 -1.51
C GLY A 139 7.42 -17.57 -1.49
N ALA A 140 8.33 -16.84 -2.14
CA ALA A 140 9.76 -17.12 -2.10
C ALA A 140 10.31 -17.03 -0.67
N ALA A 141 9.90 -16.02 0.11
CA ALA A 141 10.32 -15.89 1.49
C ALA A 141 9.87 -17.08 2.35
N CYS A 142 8.64 -17.59 2.15
CA CYS A 142 8.16 -18.78 2.86
C CYS A 142 8.96 -20.03 2.48
N ILE A 143 9.27 -20.23 1.20
CA ILE A 143 10.05 -21.38 0.72
C ILE A 143 11.51 -21.31 1.20
N LEU A 144 12.09 -20.10 1.25
CA LEU A 144 13.45 -19.90 1.75
C LEU A 144 13.56 -20.14 3.27
N ALA A 145 12.51 -19.81 4.02
CA ALA A 145 12.46 -20.04 5.46
C ALA A 145 12.28 -21.53 5.81
N ASP A 146 11.43 -22.24 5.08
CA ASP A 146 11.21 -23.68 5.26
C ASP A 146 10.98 -24.37 3.88
N PRO A 147 12.02 -25.00 3.30
CA PRO A 147 11.89 -25.70 2.03
C PRO A 147 11.01 -26.97 2.11
N GLU A 148 10.93 -27.61 3.27
CA GLU A 148 10.16 -28.85 3.46
C GLU A 148 8.64 -28.57 3.48
N MET A 149 8.26 -27.31 3.65
CA MET A 149 6.89 -26.81 3.59
C MET A 149 6.13 -27.31 2.35
N LEU A 150 6.80 -27.46 1.20
CA LEU A 150 6.20 -27.91 -0.06
C LEU A 150 5.73 -29.37 -0.03
N ASN A 151 6.23 -30.18 0.91
CA ASN A 151 5.81 -31.57 1.09
C ASN A 151 4.54 -31.69 1.94
N SER A 152 4.12 -30.61 2.61
CA SER A 152 2.94 -30.57 3.46
C SER A 152 1.76 -29.92 2.75
N VAL A 153 0.70 -30.71 2.52
CA VAL A 153 -0.55 -30.22 1.93
C VAL A 153 -1.16 -29.08 2.77
N ALA A 154 -1.01 -29.12 4.09
CA ALA A 154 -1.54 -28.08 4.98
C ALA A 154 -0.86 -26.73 4.75
N TYR A 155 0.48 -26.72 4.65
CA TYR A 155 1.23 -25.49 4.45
C TYR A 155 1.07 -24.93 3.04
N VAL A 156 1.03 -25.80 2.01
CA VAL A 156 0.74 -25.36 0.64
C VAL A 156 -0.65 -24.72 0.56
N LYS A 157 -1.67 -25.29 1.20
CA LYS A 157 -3.01 -24.68 1.27
C LYS A 157 -2.99 -23.30 1.94
N ALA A 158 -2.29 -23.17 3.06
CA ALA A 158 -2.17 -21.90 3.77
C ALA A 158 -1.43 -20.83 2.94
N LEU A 159 -0.36 -21.21 2.22
CA LEU A 159 0.34 -20.31 1.31
C LEU A 159 -0.58 -19.85 0.16
N VAL A 160 -1.30 -20.78 -0.46
CA VAL A 160 -2.25 -20.48 -1.55
C VAL A 160 -3.36 -19.56 -1.07
N LEU A 161 -3.93 -19.80 0.12
CA LEU A 161 -4.95 -18.93 0.71
C LEU A 161 -4.43 -17.50 0.87
N ARG A 162 -3.24 -17.33 1.46
CA ARG A 162 -2.62 -16.00 1.64
C ARG A 162 -2.28 -15.33 0.31
N ALA A 163 -1.85 -16.08 -0.70
CA ALA A 163 -1.59 -15.57 -2.04
C ALA A 163 -2.88 -15.07 -2.71
N ILE A 164 -3.97 -15.83 -2.62
CA ILE A 164 -5.28 -15.46 -3.18
C ILE A 164 -5.82 -14.21 -2.47
N THR A 165 -5.79 -14.15 -1.15
CA THR A 165 -6.31 -12.99 -0.39
C THR A 165 -5.48 -11.73 -0.65
N LEU A 166 -4.16 -11.85 -0.76
CA LEU A 166 -3.28 -10.73 -1.08
C LEU A 166 -3.49 -10.25 -2.53
N GLY A 167 -3.65 -11.19 -3.47
CA GLY A 167 -4.02 -10.89 -4.86
C GLY A 167 -5.40 -10.22 -4.97
N ALA A 168 -6.38 -10.70 -4.19
CA ALA A 168 -7.70 -10.10 -4.12
C ALA A 168 -7.65 -8.66 -3.60
N MET A 169 -6.82 -8.38 -2.58
CA MET A 169 -6.62 -7.03 -2.05
C MET A 169 -6.08 -6.08 -3.12
N GLY A 170 -5.03 -6.48 -3.84
CA GLY A 170 -4.46 -5.67 -4.91
C GLY A 170 -5.43 -5.50 -6.09
N GLY A 171 -6.15 -6.55 -6.45
CA GLY A 171 -7.18 -6.52 -7.50
C GLY A 171 -8.34 -5.58 -7.17
N LEU A 172 -8.85 -5.63 -5.93
CA LEU A 172 -9.95 -4.78 -5.47
C LEU A 172 -9.55 -3.31 -5.46
N ALA A 173 -8.36 -2.99 -4.96
CA ALA A 173 -7.85 -1.62 -4.98
C ALA A 173 -7.59 -1.10 -6.40
N ALA A 174 -7.06 -1.94 -7.29
CA ALA A 174 -6.88 -1.58 -8.69
C ALA A 174 -8.23 -1.37 -9.41
N TYR A 175 -9.25 -2.17 -9.07
CA TYR A 175 -10.61 -1.98 -9.57
C TYR A 175 -11.22 -0.66 -9.08
N TYR A 176 -11.10 -0.37 -7.78
CA TYR A 176 -11.53 0.90 -7.19
C TYR A 176 -10.89 2.09 -7.91
N TRP A 177 -9.60 1.99 -8.21
CA TRP A 177 -8.95 3.05 -8.95
C TRP A 177 -9.58 3.25 -10.34
N ARG A 178 -9.82 2.18 -11.11
CA ARG A 178 -10.46 2.31 -12.44
C ARG A 178 -11.84 2.96 -12.37
N THR A 179 -12.63 2.63 -11.35
CA THR A 179 -13.96 3.23 -11.17
C THR A 179 -13.87 4.72 -10.86
N GLU A 180 -12.90 5.14 -10.05
CA GLU A 180 -12.73 6.55 -9.72
C GLU A 180 -12.14 7.35 -10.89
N SER A 181 -11.16 6.80 -11.63
CA SER A 181 -10.61 7.46 -12.83
C SER A 181 -11.63 7.59 -13.96
N GLY A 182 -12.62 6.71 -13.99
CA GLY A 182 -13.58 6.58 -15.08
C GLY A 182 -14.83 7.44 -14.93
N ARG A 183 -15.03 8.11 -13.79
CA ARG A 183 -16.19 8.99 -13.55
C ARG A 183 -16.09 10.22 -14.46
N PRO A 184 -16.92 10.36 -15.51
CA PRO A 184 -17.07 11.64 -16.18
C PRO A 184 -17.73 12.55 -15.15
N ARG A 185 -17.05 13.63 -14.75
CA ARG A 185 -17.53 14.59 -13.75
C ARG A 185 -18.88 15.16 -14.21
N LEU A 186 -19.97 14.54 -13.76
CA LEU A 186 -21.35 14.81 -14.21
C LEU A 186 -21.84 16.20 -13.80
N ASN A 187 -21.06 16.93 -12.99
CA ASN A 187 -21.41 18.25 -12.46
C ASN A 187 -21.24 19.39 -13.49
N VAL A 188 -20.53 19.18 -14.60
CA VAL A 188 -20.39 20.22 -15.65
C VAL A 188 -21.64 20.31 -16.53
N ARG A 189 -22.47 19.26 -16.56
CA ARG A 189 -23.64 19.22 -17.45
C ARG A 189 -24.92 19.77 -16.80
N THR A 190 -25.07 19.60 -15.50
CA THR A 190 -26.23 20.13 -14.74
C THR A 190 -26.09 21.63 -14.48
N GLU A 191 -24.89 22.12 -14.18
CA GLU A 191 -24.65 23.56 -13.98
C GLU A 191 -24.81 24.36 -15.28
N ASN A 192 -24.31 23.85 -16.42
CA ASN A 192 -24.52 24.50 -17.71
C ASN A 192 -25.99 24.45 -18.17
N ALA A 193 -26.72 23.36 -17.87
CA ALA A 193 -28.15 23.28 -18.18
C ALA A 193 -28.98 24.29 -17.36
N SER A 194 -28.68 24.46 -16.07
CA SER A 194 -29.36 25.48 -15.25
C SER A 194 -28.99 26.91 -15.64
N ARG A 195 -27.75 27.12 -16.11
CA ARG A 195 -27.26 28.43 -16.51
C ARG A 195 -27.90 28.89 -17.82
N ASP A 196 -28.04 27.97 -18.79
CA ASP A 196 -28.76 28.24 -20.05
C ASP A 196 -30.24 28.55 -19.81
N GLU A 197 -30.91 27.87 -18.87
CA GLU A 197 -32.30 28.17 -18.49
C GLU A 197 -32.47 29.57 -17.87
N THR A 198 -31.48 30.07 -17.12
CA THR A 198 -31.51 31.41 -16.53
C THR A 198 -31.14 32.56 -17.49
N THR A 199 -30.53 32.28 -18.64
CA THR A 199 -30.18 33.33 -19.64
C THR A 199 -31.25 33.53 -20.72
N VAL A 200 -32.27 32.67 -20.78
CA VAL A 200 -33.36 32.72 -21.77
C VAL A 200 -34.66 33.27 -21.17
N ALA A 201 -34.68 33.54 -19.86
CA ALA A 201 -35.77 34.22 -19.14
C ALA A 201 -35.44 35.70 -18.91
#